data_AF-A0A931AEN4-F1
#
_entry.id   AF-A0A931AEN4-F1
#
_cell.length_a   1.000
_cell.length_b   1.000
_cell.length_c   1.000
_cell.angle_alpha   90.00
_cell.angle_beta   90.00
_cell.angle_gamma   90.00
#
_symmetry.space_group_name_H-M   'P 1'
#
loop_
_entity.id
_entity.type
_entity.pdbx_description
1 polymer ?
#
loop_
_entity_poly.entity_id
_entity_poly.type
_entity_poly.pdbx_seq_one_letter_code
_entity_poly.pdbx_strand_id
1 'polypeptide(L)'
;MVAHHRKLKTITLTVDESSWQQQLSNWTLENNSEDGEKFYTFSPDGEFREEAEPDYALTLTFFSDWTATGISDYLVLNDGTDADFVLTHRPDVAAETVIWTGKVRIKAPNVGGEARTTETQEVTLQCIGKPVYSRPVTEG
;
A
#
# COMPACT_ATOMS: atom_id res chain seq x y z
N MET A 1 29.15 7.32 -18.45
CA MET A 1 28.72 6.48 -17.31
C MET A 1 27.20 6.55 -17.29
N VAL A 2 26.51 5.58 -17.89
CA VAL A 2 25.04 5.59 -17.98
C VAL A 2 24.51 5.09 -16.63
N ALA A 3 23.71 5.91 -15.95
CA ALA A 3 23.15 5.52 -14.66
C ALA A 3 22.22 4.32 -14.84
N HIS A 4 22.65 3.13 -14.39
CA HIS A 4 21.87 1.88 -14.36
C HIS A 4 20.83 1.84 -13.22
N HIS A 5 20.40 3.01 -12.75
CA HIS A 5 19.44 3.16 -11.65
C HIS A 5 18.23 3.94 -12.16
N ARG A 6 17.49 3.37 -13.11
CA ARG A 6 16.17 3.89 -13.47
C ARG A 6 15.21 3.49 -12.35
N LYS A 7 14.41 4.42 -11.82
CA LYS A 7 13.47 4.15 -10.72
C LYS A 7 12.44 3.07 -11.15
N LEU A 8 12.66 1.82 -10.75
CA LEU A 8 11.83 0.64 -11.09
C LEU A 8 10.47 0.60 -10.37
N LYS A 9 10.30 1.44 -9.35
CA LYS A 9 9.08 1.50 -8.53
C LYS A 9 8.50 2.90 -8.63
N THR A 10 7.29 3.00 -9.18
CA THR A 10 6.54 4.25 -9.25
C THR A 10 5.30 4.11 -8.38
N ILE A 11 5.34 4.71 -7.20
CA ILE A 11 4.27 4.62 -6.23
C ILE A 11 3.30 5.74 -6.53
N THR A 12 2.09 5.43 -6.98
CA THR A 12 1.07 6.46 -7.22
C THR A 12 -0.06 6.26 -6.23
N LEU A 13 0.15 6.66 -4.98
CA LEU A 13 -1.00 6.81 -4.08
C LEU A 13 -1.87 7.93 -4.65
N THR A 14 -3.00 7.55 -5.24
CA THR A 14 -4.05 8.48 -5.65
C THR A 14 -5.19 8.33 -4.67
N VAL A 15 -5.45 9.38 -3.89
CA VAL A 15 -6.67 9.47 -3.09
C VAL A 15 -7.42 10.71 -3.51
N ASP A 16 -8.70 10.57 -3.84
CA ASP A 16 -9.56 11.67 -4.31
C ASP A 16 -8.90 12.50 -5.42
N GLU A 17 -8.34 11.83 -6.43
CA GLU A 17 -7.66 12.43 -7.60
C GLU A 17 -6.32 13.15 -7.29
N SER A 18 -5.91 13.25 -6.04
CA SER A 18 -4.62 13.80 -5.63
C SER A 18 -3.53 12.73 -5.64
N SER A 19 -2.38 13.01 -6.25
CA SER A 19 -1.27 12.05 -6.36
C SER A 19 0.03 12.55 -5.70
N TRP A 20 0.61 11.72 -4.84
CA TRP A 20 1.81 12.09 -4.03
C TRP A 20 3.06 11.29 -4.40
N GLN A 21 3.18 10.92 -5.69
CA GLN A 21 4.27 10.07 -6.19
C GLN A 21 5.69 10.60 -5.88
N GLN A 22 5.85 11.92 -5.73
CA GLN A 22 7.15 12.55 -5.51
C GLN A 22 7.61 12.50 -4.04
N GLN A 23 6.68 12.38 -3.10
CA GLN A 23 6.95 12.38 -1.65
C GLN A 23 7.17 10.98 -1.10
N LEU A 24 6.60 9.96 -1.75
CA LEU A 24 6.73 8.55 -1.36
C LEU A 24 8.12 8.00 -1.69
N SER A 25 8.81 7.51 -0.66
CA SER A 25 10.12 6.88 -0.77
C SER A 25 10.01 5.35 -0.89
N ASN A 26 9.09 4.73 -0.16
CA ASN A 26 8.91 3.27 -0.16
C ASN A 26 7.45 2.88 0.10
N TRP A 27 7.06 1.69 -0.35
CA TRP A 27 5.81 1.03 0.02
C TRP A 27 6.01 -0.47 0.19
N THR A 28 5.26 -1.06 1.11
CA THR A 28 5.18 -2.50 1.31
C THR A 28 3.71 -2.88 1.51
N LEU A 29 3.23 -3.82 0.70
CA LEU A 29 1.90 -4.41 0.87
C LEU A 29 2.08 -5.80 1.50
N GLU A 30 1.72 -5.91 2.76
CA GLU A 30 1.83 -7.13 3.56
C GLU A 30 0.50 -7.88 3.53
N ASN A 31 0.59 -9.20 3.35
CA ASN A 31 -0.55 -10.10 3.47
C ASN A 31 -0.45 -10.79 4.83
N ASN A 32 -1.26 -10.32 5.77
CA ASN A 32 -1.38 -10.85 7.13
C ASN A 32 -2.57 -11.81 7.27
N SER A 33 -3.22 -12.17 6.15
CA SER A 33 -4.35 -13.11 6.16
C SER A 33 -3.92 -14.44 6.78
N GLU A 34 -4.66 -14.89 7.79
CA GLU A 34 -4.42 -16.18 8.43
C GLU A 34 -4.88 -17.34 7.51
N ASP A 35 -4.31 -18.53 7.68
CA ASP A 35 -4.65 -19.70 6.86
C ASP A 35 -5.96 -20.41 7.30
N GLY A 36 -6.70 -19.80 8.23
CA GLY A 36 -7.93 -20.33 8.83
C GLY A 36 -7.66 -21.46 9.84
N GLU A 37 -8.53 -21.60 10.84
CA GLU A 37 -8.44 -22.71 11.79
C GLU A 37 -8.85 -24.03 11.11
N LYS A 38 -8.09 -25.10 11.39
CA LYS A 38 -8.37 -26.44 10.87
C LYS A 38 -9.26 -27.21 11.83
N PHE A 39 -10.47 -27.54 11.40
CA PHE A 39 -11.40 -28.35 12.17
C PHE A 39 -11.40 -29.80 11.68
N TYR A 40 -11.49 -30.73 12.63
CA TYR A 40 -11.63 -32.16 12.39
C TYR A 40 -13.04 -32.60 12.78
N THR A 41 -13.78 -33.21 11.85
CA THR A 41 -15.11 -33.77 12.12
C THR A 41 -15.00 -35.26 12.40
N PHE A 42 -15.60 -35.71 13.50
CA PHE A 42 -15.59 -37.13 13.89
C PHE A 42 -16.66 -37.98 13.16
N SER A 43 -17.64 -37.35 12.49
CA SER A 43 -18.63 -38.08 11.67
C SER A 43 -19.50 -37.12 10.83
N PRO A 44 -19.47 -37.20 9.48
CA PRO A 44 -18.53 -37.99 8.67
C PRO A 44 -17.08 -37.55 8.89
N ASP A 45 -16.14 -38.48 8.71
CA ASP A 45 -14.70 -38.17 8.77
C ASP A 45 -14.37 -37.13 7.70
N GLY A 46 -13.81 -36.01 8.13
CA GLY A 46 -13.49 -34.90 7.26
C GLY A 46 -12.59 -33.89 7.94
N GLU A 47 -11.85 -33.16 7.11
CA GLU A 47 -11.23 -31.91 7.50
C GLU A 47 -11.85 -30.79 6.69
N PHE A 48 -12.15 -29.68 7.34
CA PHE A 48 -12.41 -28.43 6.65
C PHE A 48 -11.66 -27.31 7.37
N ARG A 49 -11.33 -26.28 6.62
CA ARG A 49 -10.75 -25.05 7.17
C ARG A 49 -11.82 -23.98 7.16
N GLU A 50 -11.85 -23.18 8.21
CA GLU A 50 -12.64 -21.96 8.20
C GLU A 50 -12.03 -20.96 7.22
N GLU A 51 -12.89 -20.20 6.54
CA GLU A 51 -12.44 -19.12 5.66
C GLU A 51 -11.98 -17.95 6.54
N ALA A 52 -10.68 -17.67 6.53
CA ALA A 52 -10.14 -16.50 7.21
C ALA A 52 -10.46 -15.22 6.44
N GLU A 53 -10.75 -14.15 7.17
CA GLU A 53 -10.92 -12.84 6.56
C GLU A 53 -9.57 -12.34 5.99
N PRO A 54 -9.57 -11.70 4.81
CA PRO A 54 -8.35 -11.16 4.23
C PRO A 54 -7.86 -9.96 5.06
N ASP A 55 -6.67 -10.08 5.63
CA ASP A 55 -5.99 -9.00 6.36
C ASP A 55 -4.77 -8.55 5.57
N TYR A 56 -4.86 -7.36 4.97
CA TYR A 56 -3.77 -6.76 4.22
C TYR A 56 -3.39 -5.43 4.87
N ALA A 57 -2.10 -5.12 4.92
CA ALA A 57 -1.59 -3.86 5.45
C ALA A 57 -0.68 -3.17 4.42
N LEU A 58 -0.88 -1.88 4.22
CA LEU A 58 -0.07 -1.04 3.35
C LEU A 58 0.81 -0.13 4.19
N THR A 59 2.10 -0.43 4.26
CA THR A 59 3.10 0.42 4.91
C THR A 59 3.72 1.37 3.90
N LEU A 60 3.66 2.67 4.16
CA LEU A 60 4.22 3.74 3.34
C LEU A 60 5.31 4.48 4.10
N THR A 61 6.43 4.73 3.45
CA THR A 61 7.50 5.60 3.96
C THR A 61 7.63 6.81 3.04
N PHE A 62 7.54 8.02 3.60
CA PHE A 62 7.59 9.27 2.84
C PHE A 62 8.35 10.37 3.60
N PHE A 63 8.76 11.40 2.89
CA PHE A 63 9.29 12.61 3.51
C PHE A 63 8.16 13.43 4.11
N SER A 64 8.29 13.83 5.37
CA SER A 64 7.25 14.62 6.03
C SER A 64 7.09 15.95 5.30
N ASP A 65 5.89 16.21 4.82
CA ASP A 65 5.55 17.44 4.12
C ASP A 65 4.28 18.03 4.72
N TRP A 66 4.48 19.01 5.59
CA TRP A 66 3.43 19.75 6.30
C TRP A 66 2.92 20.96 5.51
N THR A 67 2.95 20.89 4.18
CA THR A 67 2.26 21.85 3.31
C THR A 67 0.80 21.47 3.14
N ALA A 68 -0.06 22.43 2.80
CA ALA A 68 -1.49 22.21 2.59
C ALA A 68 -1.84 21.22 1.44
N THR A 69 -0.85 20.86 0.62
CA THR A 69 -0.98 19.84 -0.45
C THR A 69 -0.13 18.60 -0.17
N GLY A 70 0.53 18.56 0.98
CA GLY A 70 1.44 17.50 1.38
C GLY A 70 0.70 16.27 1.88
N ILE A 71 1.31 15.10 1.67
CA ILE A 71 0.76 13.84 2.14
C ILE A 71 0.61 13.81 3.68
N SER A 72 1.51 14.44 4.44
CA SER A 72 1.42 14.47 5.91
C SER A 72 0.17 15.21 6.38
N ASP A 73 -0.12 16.37 5.80
CA ASP A 73 -1.33 17.15 6.12
C ASP A 73 -2.60 16.40 5.70
N TYR A 74 -2.60 15.84 4.49
CA TYR A 74 -3.73 15.07 3.98
C TYR A 74 -4.09 13.86 4.88
N LEU A 75 -3.09 13.07 5.29
CA LEU A 75 -3.33 11.90 6.14
C LEU A 75 -3.86 12.27 7.53
N VAL A 76 -3.46 13.43 8.07
CA VAL A 76 -3.97 13.92 9.36
C VAL A 76 -5.41 14.43 9.22
N LEU A 77 -5.73 15.18 8.17
CA LEU A 77 -7.07 15.73 7.94
C LEU A 77 -8.12 14.65 7.63
N ASN A 78 -7.67 13.54 7.04
CA ASN A 78 -8.53 12.43 6.63
C ASN A 78 -8.40 11.20 7.55
N ASP A 79 -7.89 11.38 8.77
CA ASP A 79 -7.75 10.29 9.73
C ASP A 79 -9.10 9.57 9.97
N GLY A 80 -9.09 8.25 9.83
CA GLY A 80 -10.27 7.40 10.00
C GLY A 80 -11.22 7.34 8.80
N THR A 81 -10.91 7.94 7.65
CA THR A 81 -11.69 7.79 6.42
C THR A 81 -11.18 6.64 5.54
N ASP A 82 -11.98 6.22 4.56
CA ASP A 82 -11.60 5.19 3.60
C ASP A 82 -11.16 5.83 2.29
N ALA A 83 -10.04 5.35 1.76
CA ALA A 83 -9.38 5.90 0.59
C ALA A 83 -9.02 4.81 -0.41
N ASP A 84 -9.28 5.05 -1.69
CA ASP A 84 -8.77 4.17 -2.75
C ASP A 84 -7.25 4.33 -2.91
N PHE A 85 -6.56 3.29 -3.34
CA PHE A 85 -5.12 3.33 -3.65
C PHE A 85 -4.79 2.60 -4.95
N VAL A 86 -3.70 3.01 -5.59
CA VAL A 86 -3.17 2.39 -6.83
C VAL A 86 -1.65 2.24 -6.75
N LEU A 87 -1.15 1.02 -6.59
CA LEU A 87 0.30 0.77 -6.56
C LEU A 87 0.73 0.27 -7.92
N THR A 88 1.67 0.95 -8.58
CA THR A 88 2.20 0.56 -9.88
C THR A 88 3.65 0.11 -9.77
N HIS A 89 3.94 -1.10 -10.24
CA HIS A 89 5.30 -1.62 -10.32
C HIS A 89 5.67 -1.87 -11.78
N ARG A 90 6.78 -1.25 -12.22
CA ARG A 90 7.29 -1.39 -13.59
C ARG A 90 8.64 -2.12 -13.51
N PRO A 91 8.68 -3.44 -13.70
CA PRO A 91 9.97 -4.11 -13.88
C PRO A 91 10.70 -3.46 -15.06
N ASP A 92 12.03 -3.56 -15.11
CA ASP A 92 12.85 -2.99 -16.21
C ASP A 92 12.70 -3.77 -17.54
N VAL A 93 11.48 -4.22 -17.82
CA VAL A 93 11.07 -4.96 -19.00
C VAL A 93 10.00 -4.11 -19.69
N ALA A 94 10.29 -3.71 -20.92
CA ALA A 94 9.35 -2.94 -21.72
C ALA A 94 8.01 -3.69 -21.82
N ALA A 95 6.90 -2.97 -21.67
CA ALA A 95 5.53 -3.49 -21.71
C ALA A 95 5.07 -4.35 -20.52
N GLU A 96 5.90 -4.58 -19.51
CA GLU A 96 5.47 -5.21 -18.26
C GLU A 96 5.12 -4.15 -17.21
N THR A 97 3.91 -4.22 -16.68
CA THR A 97 3.47 -3.40 -15.55
C THR A 97 2.56 -4.24 -14.68
N VAL A 98 2.73 -4.10 -13.38
CA VAL A 98 1.88 -4.74 -12.37
C VAL A 98 1.20 -3.64 -11.58
N ILE A 99 -0.11 -3.76 -11.42
CA ILE A 99 -0.92 -2.78 -10.69
C ILE A 99 -1.66 -3.50 -9.56
N TRP A 100 -1.58 -2.96 -8.36
CA TRP A 100 -2.46 -3.33 -7.26
C TRP A 100 -3.42 -2.17 -6.99
N THR A 101 -4.70 -2.46 -6.87
CA THR A 101 -5.72 -1.47 -6.47
C THR A 101 -6.49 -1.98 -5.27
N GLY A 102 -7.02 -1.07 -4.47
CA GLY A 102 -7.83 -1.43 -3.31
C GLY A 102 -8.24 -0.22 -2.51
N LYS A 103 -8.82 -0.45 -1.34
CA LYS A 103 -9.14 0.59 -0.35
C LYS A 103 -8.31 0.42 0.90
N VAL A 104 -7.94 1.52 1.53
CA VAL A 104 -7.28 1.56 2.84
C VAL A 104 -8.04 2.47 3.77
N ARG A 105 -8.01 2.16 5.07
CA ARG A 105 -8.39 3.09 6.13
C ARG A 105 -7.21 4.03 6.38
N ILE A 106 -7.42 5.32 6.18
CA ILE A 106 -6.44 6.35 6.48
C ILE A 106 -6.19 6.39 7.99
N LYS A 107 -4.91 6.47 8.34
CA LYS A 107 -4.43 6.66 9.70
C LYS A 107 -3.43 7.81 9.71
N ALA A 108 -3.57 8.73 10.66
CA ALA A 108 -2.62 9.82 10.84
C ALA A 108 -1.21 9.27 11.14
N PRO A 109 -0.16 9.79 10.47
CA PRO A 109 1.22 9.43 10.78
C PRO A 109 1.62 10.01 12.14
N ASN A 110 2.68 9.44 12.74
CA ASN A 110 3.29 10.03 13.93
C ASN A 110 3.95 11.37 13.58
N VAL A 111 3.82 12.36 14.46
CA VAL A 111 4.41 13.69 14.29
C VAL A 111 5.61 13.84 15.20
N GLY A 112 6.77 14.19 14.65
CA GLY A 112 7.97 14.52 15.42
C GLY A 112 9.28 14.14 14.73
N GLY A 113 10.39 14.62 15.27
CA GLY A 113 11.71 14.38 14.70
C GLY A 113 12.78 15.26 15.35
N GLU A 114 14.03 15.07 14.92
CA GLU A 114 15.14 15.93 15.33
C GLU A 114 15.03 17.31 14.67
N ALA A 115 15.30 18.36 15.44
CA ALA A 115 15.27 19.71 14.88
C ALA A 115 16.37 19.86 13.80
N ARG A 116 16.02 20.49 12.66
CA ARG A 116 16.93 20.82 11.54
C ARG A 116 17.40 19.61 10.70
N THR A 117 16.70 18.48 10.75
CA THR A 117 16.92 17.36 9.83
C THR A 117 15.73 17.18 8.90
N THR A 118 15.93 16.47 7.79
CA THR A 118 14.82 16.06 6.93
C THR A 118 14.06 14.95 7.65
N GLU A 119 12.80 15.22 7.99
CA GLU A 119 11.94 14.26 8.65
C GLU A 119 11.40 13.24 7.64
N THR A 120 11.48 11.96 7.99
CA THR A 120 10.83 10.86 7.25
C THR A 120 9.80 10.21 8.15
N GLN A 121 8.61 10.02 7.63
CA GLN A 121 7.50 9.37 8.32
C GLN A 121 7.24 7.99 7.73
N GLU A 122 6.78 7.10 8.60
CA GLU A 122 6.27 5.79 8.24
C GLU A 122 4.85 5.67 8.80
N VAL A 123 3.93 5.16 7.96
CA VAL A 123 2.55 4.89 8.34
C VAL A 123 2.15 3.52 7.81
N THR A 124 1.43 2.76 8.63
CA THR A 124 0.80 1.50 8.24
C THR A 124 -0.71 1.71 8.16
N LEU A 125 -1.25 1.57 6.95
CA LEU A 125 -2.66 1.71 6.63
C LEU A 125 -3.28 0.31 6.53
N GLN A 126 -4.44 0.11 7.14
CA GLN A 126 -5.17 -1.15 7.03
C GLN A 126 -5.90 -1.19 5.70
N CYS A 127 -5.71 -2.24 4.90
CA CYS A 127 -6.49 -2.45 3.69
C CYS A 127 -7.88 -2.96 4.03
N ILE A 128 -8.88 -2.45 3.32
CA ILE A 128 -10.26 -2.90 3.44
C ILE A 128 -10.46 -4.01 2.42
N GLY A 129 -10.41 -5.24 2.91
CA GLY A 129 -10.51 -6.44 2.09
C GLY A 129 -9.26 -6.74 1.27
N LYS A 130 -9.42 -7.61 0.26
CA LYS A 130 -8.31 -8.08 -0.57
C LYS A 130 -8.01 -7.11 -1.73
N PRO A 131 -6.78 -6.60 -1.86
CA PRO A 131 -6.36 -5.82 -3.01
C PRO A 131 -6.46 -6.59 -4.32
N VAL A 132 -6.87 -5.90 -5.39
CA VAL A 132 -6.98 -6.46 -6.74
C VAL A 132 -5.63 -6.33 -7.45
N TYR A 133 -5.08 -7.46 -7.84
CA TYR A 133 -3.89 -7.55 -8.66
C TYR A 133 -4.27 -7.58 -10.15
N SER A 134 -3.64 -6.74 -10.96
CA SER A 134 -3.77 -6.78 -12.42
C SER A 134 -2.44 -6.65 -13.13
N ARG A 135 -2.34 -7.31 -14.28
CA ARG A 135 -1.30 -7.10 -15.29
C ARG A 135 -1.99 -6.60 -16.55
N PRO A 136 -2.00 -5.29 -16.83
CA PRO A 136 -2.43 -4.82 -18.14
C PRO A 136 -1.55 -5.48 -19.20
N VAL A 137 -2.16 -6.29 -20.06
CA VAL A 137 -1.49 -6.77 -21.26
C VAL A 137 -1.34 -5.57 -22.17
N THR A 138 -0.11 -5.15 -22.42
CA THR A 138 0.14 -4.13 -23.44
C THR A 138 -0.18 -4.80 -24.78
N GLU A 139 -1.33 -4.49 -25.38
CA GLU A 139 -1.57 -4.82 -26.79
C GLU A 139 -0.49 -4.09 -27.60
N GLY A 140 0.35 -4.87 -28.28
CA GLY A 140 1.39 -4.39 -29.18
C GLY A 140 0.86 -4.07 -30.57
#